data_AF-I3Z446-F1
#
_entry.id   AF-I3Z446-F1
#
_cell.length_a   1.000
_cell.length_b   1.000
_cell.length_c   1.000
_cell.angle_alpha   90.00
_cell.angle_beta   90.00
_cell.angle_gamma   90.00
#
_symmetry.space_group_name_H-M   'P 1'
#
loop_
_entity.id
_entity.type
_entity.pdbx_description
1 polymer ?
#
loop_
_entity_poly.entity_id
_entity_poly.type
_entity_poly.pdbx_seq_one_letter_code
_entity_poly.pdbx_strand_id
1 'polypeptide(L)'
;MKKSILFLALLSLLSHFSSAQSNNWDLAGFTPPNEIIILDQIEDAKDLRKGELIFSKAKGIFSFSPINTINHRALQKLKTEASLKGASHLYIDYRNIENSVFSKSAVYSARLYKQKNLSLNEVSKAIEGKKLILKIEKSYSRNFWKMNVTLLNDLIDFNLDAPLREENGKIFIDIRNRNDSFKEKKYEGKESYEVIALEGNRMLIFKGDDLGTSNSLIGIEIQ
;
A
#
# COMPACT_ATOMS: atom_id res chain seq x y z
N MET A 1 -56.49 -27.53 13.84
CA MET A 1 -55.48 -26.67 14.49
C MET A 1 -54.09 -27.01 13.95
N LYS A 2 -53.60 -26.26 12.97
CA LYS A 2 -52.22 -26.37 12.43
C LYS A 2 -51.81 -24.98 11.97
N LYS A 3 -50.88 -24.34 12.69
CA LYS A 3 -50.07 -23.16 12.30
C LYS A 3 -49.32 -22.68 13.54
N SER A 4 -48.08 -23.12 13.74
CA SER A 4 -47.05 -22.43 14.55
C SER A 4 -45.73 -23.22 14.58
N ILE A 5 -45.22 -23.62 13.41
CA ILE A 5 -43.83 -24.11 13.28
C ILE A 5 -43.28 -23.56 11.97
N LEU A 6 -43.23 -22.23 11.84
CA LEU A 6 -42.60 -21.58 10.68
C LEU A 6 -41.99 -20.22 11.04
N PHE A 7 -41.45 -20.09 12.26
CA PHE A 7 -40.82 -18.84 12.69
C PHE A 7 -39.40 -19.00 13.27
N LEU A 8 -38.92 -20.24 13.51
CA LEU A 8 -37.58 -20.46 14.06
C LEU A 8 -36.48 -20.74 13.00
N ALA A 9 -36.82 -20.99 11.73
CA ALA A 9 -35.82 -21.32 10.71
C ALA A 9 -35.24 -20.09 9.98
N LEU A 10 -35.78 -18.88 10.21
CA LEU A 10 -35.30 -17.66 9.54
C LEU A 10 -34.21 -16.91 10.31
N LEU A 11 -33.99 -17.25 11.59
CA LEU A 11 -33.01 -16.52 12.44
C LEU A 11 -31.57 -17.06 12.33
N SER A 12 -31.36 -18.27 11.81
CA SER A 12 -30.03 -18.85 11.61
C SER A 12 -29.37 -18.46 10.28
N LEU A 13 -30.08 -17.76 9.41
CA LEU A 13 -29.53 -17.23 8.15
C LEU A 13 -28.93 -15.82 8.30
N LEU A 14 -29.10 -15.17 9.46
CA LEU A 14 -28.56 -13.83 9.74
C LEU A 14 -27.20 -13.87 10.47
N SER A 15 -26.68 -15.04 10.84
CA SER A 15 -25.38 -15.19 11.51
C SER A 15 -24.19 -15.38 10.57
N HIS A 16 -24.40 -15.30 9.24
CA HIS A 16 -23.32 -15.34 8.24
C HIS A 16 -22.91 -13.95 7.73
N PHE A 17 -23.20 -12.87 8.46
CA PHE A 17 -22.38 -11.68 8.32
C PHE A 17 -20.99 -12.01 8.85
N SER A 18 -20.17 -12.54 7.95
CA SER A 18 -18.74 -12.65 8.11
C SER A 18 -18.25 -11.38 8.77
N SER A 19 -17.71 -11.52 9.97
CA SER A 19 -16.84 -10.53 10.57
C SER A 19 -15.86 -10.12 9.48
N ALA A 20 -15.97 -8.87 9.01
CA ALA A 20 -14.92 -8.25 8.23
C ALA A 20 -13.69 -8.31 9.15
N GLN A 21 -12.86 -9.32 8.94
CA GLN A 21 -11.59 -9.45 9.61
C GLN A 21 -10.81 -8.21 9.17
N SER A 22 -10.81 -7.21 10.03
CA SER A 22 -10.08 -5.97 9.84
C SER A 22 -8.61 -6.36 9.81
N ASN A 23 -8.09 -6.63 8.62
CA ASN A 23 -6.68 -6.81 8.29
C ASN A 23 -5.94 -5.46 8.41
N ASN A 24 -6.19 -4.75 9.50
CA ASN A 24 -5.51 -3.52 9.88
C ASN A 24 -4.16 -3.91 10.45
N TRP A 25 -3.21 -4.10 9.55
CA TRP A 25 -1.81 -3.81 9.83
C TRP A 25 -1.68 -2.28 9.94
N ASP A 26 -2.26 -1.75 10.99
CA ASP A 26 -2.03 -0.40 11.46
C ASP A 26 -0.67 -0.45 12.17
N LEU A 27 0.34 0.09 11.50
CA LEU A 27 1.72 0.09 11.96
C LEU A 27 2.19 1.52 12.04
N ALA A 28 2.84 1.88 13.13
CA ALA A 28 3.41 3.20 13.34
C ALA A 28 4.34 3.57 12.16
N GLY A 29 3.93 4.60 11.41
CA GLY A 29 4.63 5.08 10.21
C GLY A 29 3.96 4.73 8.89
N PHE A 30 2.94 3.87 8.88
CA PHE A 30 2.03 3.70 7.75
C PHE A 30 0.79 4.59 7.94
N THR A 31 0.41 5.31 6.88
CA THR A 31 -0.81 6.12 6.88
C THR A 31 -1.75 5.56 5.82
N PRO A 32 -2.95 5.10 6.19
CA PRO A 32 -3.90 4.57 5.22
C PRO A 32 -4.43 5.70 4.30
N PRO A 33 -4.93 5.37 3.09
CA PRO A 33 -5.26 6.38 2.09
C PRO A 33 -6.28 7.43 2.55
N ASN A 34 -7.25 7.04 3.38
CA ASN A 34 -8.27 7.93 3.94
C ASN A 34 -7.70 8.95 4.95
N GLU A 35 -6.56 8.65 5.56
CA GLU A 35 -5.92 9.47 6.60
C GLU A 35 -4.79 10.34 6.05
N ILE A 36 -4.41 10.20 4.77
CA ILE A 36 -3.39 11.07 4.19
C ILE A 36 -3.87 12.52 4.17
N ILE A 37 -3.05 13.37 4.78
CA ILE A 37 -3.26 14.81 4.89
C ILE A 37 -2.82 15.48 3.58
N ILE A 38 -3.68 16.31 3.02
CA ILE A 38 -3.33 17.17 1.89
C ILE A 38 -2.90 18.51 2.48
N LEU A 39 -1.67 18.91 2.21
CA LEU A 39 -1.14 20.19 2.63
C LEU A 39 -1.70 21.29 1.71
N ASP A 40 -2.20 22.36 2.32
CA ASP A 40 -2.67 23.52 1.58
C ASP A 40 -1.50 24.41 1.14
N GLN A 41 -0.44 24.46 1.95
CA GLN A 41 0.76 25.26 1.71
C GLN A 41 2.02 24.39 1.81
N ILE A 42 3.04 24.72 1.03
CA ILE A 42 4.30 23.95 1.00
C ILE A 42 5.11 24.16 2.29
N GLU A 43 4.91 25.31 2.94
CA GLU A 43 5.53 25.72 4.19
C GLU A 43 5.15 24.79 5.35
N ASP A 44 3.96 24.18 5.30
CA ASP A 44 3.49 23.19 6.27
C ASP A 44 4.30 21.88 6.21
N ALA A 45 5.07 21.68 5.14
CA ALA A 45 5.94 20.52 4.98
C ALA A 45 7.35 20.68 5.60
N LYS A 46 7.65 21.81 6.26
CA LYS A 46 9.01 22.16 6.71
C LYS A 46 9.68 21.09 7.61
N ASP A 47 8.89 20.44 8.45
CA ASP A 47 9.35 19.42 9.40
C ASP A 47 9.12 17.99 8.87
N LEU A 48 8.63 17.88 7.63
CA LEU A 48 8.35 16.60 6.99
C LEU A 48 9.46 16.26 6.00
N ARG A 49 9.75 14.97 5.89
CA ARG A 49 10.70 14.52 4.89
C ARG A 49 10.07 14.52 3.50
N LYS A 50 10.67 15.29 2.61
CA LYS A 50 10.35 15.34 1.19
C LYS A 50 10.61 13.99 0.51
N GLY A 51 9.59 13.49 -0.20
CA GLY A 51 9.64 12.31 -1.03
C GLY A 51 9.56 12.63 -2.53
N GLU A 52 9.23 11.61 -3.30
CA GLU A 52 9.11 11.70 -4.76
C GLU A 52 7.81 12.38 -5.22
N LEU A 53 7.76 12.71 -6.51
CA LEU A 53 6.55 13.18 -7.18
C LEU A 53 5.76 11.97 -7.69
N ILE A 54 4.46 11.96 -7.45
CA ILE A 54 3.54 10.96 -7.98
C ILE A 54 2.44 11.59 -8.81
N PHE A 55 1.82 10.78 -9.67
CA PHE A 55 0.82 11.23 -10.62
C PHE A 55 -0.39 10.31 -10.63
N SER A 56 -1.58 10.90 -10.63
CA SER A 56 -2.82 10.17 -10.81
C SER A 56 -3.71 10.79 -11.89
N LYS A 57 -4.47 9.92 -12.56
CA LYS A 57 -5.44 10.32 -13.57
C LYS A 57 -6.68 9.44 -13.53
N ALA A 58 -7.84 10.05 -13.75
CA ALA A 58 -9.09 9.37 -14.02
C ALA A 58 -9.78 9.99 -15.24
N LYS A 59 -10.41 9.16 -16.07
CA LYS A 59 -11.25 9.59 -17.20
C LYS A 59 -12.64 9.01 -17.08
N GLY A 60 -13.66 9.82 -17.32
CA GLY A 60 -15.05 9.36 -17.42
C GLY A 60 -15.42 9.01 -18.85
N ILE A 61 -16.50 8.25 -18.99
CA ILE A 61 -17.20 8.12 -20.26
C ILE A 61 -18.08 9.37 -20.41
N PHE A 62 -17.95 10.06 -21.55
CA PHE A 62 -18.42 11.42 -21.83
C PHE A 62 -19.81 11.76 -21.25
N SER A 63 -20.77 10.84 -21.36
CA SER A 63 -22.18 11.09 -21.04
C SER A 63 -22.64 10.66 -19.64
N PHE A 64 -22.00 9.67 -19.00
CA PHE A 64 -22.56 8.97 -17.83
C PHE A 64 -21.83 9.20 -16.52
N SER A 65 -20.60 9.72 -16.58
CA SER A 65 -19.78 9.91 -15.37
C SER A 65 -19.88 11.35 -14.86
N PRO A 66 -20.39 11.58 -13.63
CA PRO A 66 -20.30 12.89 -12.99
C PRO A 66 -18.84 13.30 -12.77
N ILE A 67 -18.51 14.56 -13.03
CA ILE A 67 -17.13 15.06 -12.87
C ILE A 67 -16.63 14.90 -11.43
N ASN A 68 -17.52 15.07 -10.44
CA ASN A 68 -17.20 14.88 -9.03
C ASN A 68 -16.74 13.44 -8.74
N THR A 69 -17.37 12.44 -9.35
CA THR A 69 -16.97 11.02 -9.23
C THR A 69 -15.60 10.77 -9.84
N ILE A 70 -15.32 11.36 -11.01
CA ILE A 70 -14.03 11.23 -11.69
C ILE A 70 -12.93 11.89 -10.86
N ASN A 71 -13.20 13.10 -10.36
CA ASN A 71 -12.31 13.84 -9.49
C ASN A 71 -11.99 13.06 -8.20
N HIS A 72 -13.01 12.57 -7.52
CA HIS A 72 -12.87 11.76 -6.32
C HIS A 72 -12.02 10.50 -6.60
N ARG A 73 -12.30 9.80 -7.70
CA ARG A 73 -11.51 8.61 -8.08
C ARG A 73 -10.05 8.95 -8.33
N ALA A 74 -9.73 10.04 -9.06
CA ALA A 74 -8.34 10.44 -9.28
C ALA A 74 -7.63 10.77 -7.95
N LEU A 75 -8.31 11.48 -7.05
CA LEU A 75 -7.76 11.80 -5.74
C LEU A 75 -7.55 10.54 -4.88
N GLN A 76 -8.51 9.62 -4.87
CA GLN A 76 -8.36 8.34 -4.16
C GLN A 76 -7.19 7.52 -4.72
N LYS A 77 -7.01 7.47 -6.04
CA LYS A 77 -5.83 6.84 -6.66
C LYS A 77 -4.52 7.46 -6.18
N LEU A 78 -4.47 8.79 -6.11
CA LEU A 78 -3.31 9.53 -5.64
C LEU A 78 -2.99 9.20 -4.17
N LYS A 79 -4.00 9.24 -3.29
CA LYS A 79 -3.85 8.91 -1.87
C LYS A 79 -3.46 7.45 -1.67
N THR A 80 -4.01 6.52 -2.45
CA THR A 80 -3.62 5.11 -2.37
C THR A 80 -2.16 4.90 -2.75
N GLU A 81 -1.69 5.52 -3.84
CA GLU A 81 -0.29 5.45 -4.25
C GLU A 81 0.64 6.08 -3.21
N ALA A 82 0.25 7.22 -2.63
CA ALA A 82 0.96 7.87 -1.54
C ALA A 82 1.06 6.96 -0.30
N SER A 83 -0.03 6.31 0.09
CA SER A 83 -0.11 5.40 1.24
C SER A 83 0.85 4.22 1.09
N LEU A 84 0.84 3.58 -0.09
CA LEU A 84 1.73 2.45 -0.38
C LEU A 84 3.20 2.83 -0.31
N LYS A 85 3.52 4.09 -0.66
CA LYS A 85 4.87 4.65 -0.57
C LYS A 85 5.21 5.17 0.85
N GLY A 86 4.35 4.94 1.83
CA GLY A 86 4.57 5.36 3.22
C GLY A 86 4.44 6.85 3.45
N ALA A 87 3.74 7.57 2.59
CA ALA A 87 3.50 8.98 2.78
C ALA A 87 2.39 9.21 3.80
N SER A 88 2.62 10.18 4.68
CA SER A 88 1.65 10.68 5.66
C SER A 88 0.93 11.94 5.16
N HIS A 89 1.64 12.73 4.34
CA HIS A 89 1.15 13.98 3.79
C HIS A 89 1.45 14.04 2.30
N LEU A 90 0.65 14.82 1.57
CA LEU A 90 0.87 15.13 0.16
C LEU A 90 0.65 16.62 -0.10
N TYR A 91 1.48 17.20 -0.97
CA TYR A 91 1.27 18.55 -1.50
C TYR A 91 0.92 18.45 -2.97
N ILE A 92 -0.20 19.02 -3.40
CA ILE A 92 -0.67 18.94 -4.79
C ILE A 92 0.00 20.06 -5.60
N ASP A 93 1.06 19.70 -6.34
CA ASP A 93 1.76 20.63 -7.23
C ASP A 93 0.91 21.02 -8.46
N TYR A 94 0.07 20.09 -8.94
CA TYR A 94 -0.75 20.31 -10.13
C TYR A 94 -2.10 19.62 -10.01
N ARG A 95 -3.15 20.36 -10.38
CA ARG A 95 -4.53 19.88 -10.45
C ARG A 95 -5.17 20.39 -11.74
N ASN A 96 -5.68 19.47 -12.55
CA ASN A 96 -6.47 19.81 -13.74
C ASN A 96 -7.73 18.95 -13.79
N ILE A 97 -8.87 19.62 -13.85
CA ILE A 97 -10.19 19.02 -13.96
C ILE A 97 -10.80 19.49 -15.26
N GLU A 98 -10.88 18.58 -16.21
CA GLU A 98 -11.52 18.80 -17.50
C GLU A 98 -12.98 18.35 -17.41
N ASN A 99 -13.90 19.27 -17.65
CA ASN A 99 -15.33 19.00 -17.64
C ASN A 99 -16.00 19.57 -18.89
N SER A 100 -15.66 19.02 -20.05
CA SER A 100 -16.30 19.38 -21.32
C SER A 100 -17.35 18.34 -21.71
N VAL A 101 -18.20 18.71 -22.67
CA VAL A 101 -19.17 17.80 -23.28
C VAL A 101 -18.47 16.58 -23.91
N PHE A 102 -17.27 16.79 -24.44
CA PHE A 102 -16.51 15.80 -25.19
C PHE A 102 -15.36 15.18 -24.42
N SER A 103 -15.15 15.52 -23.14
CA SER A 103 -14.14 14.92 -22.29
C SER A 103 -14.33 15.30 -20.83
N LYS A 104 -14.32 14.27 -19.97
CA LYS A 104 -14.31 14.44 -18.53
C LYS A 104 -13.09 13.74 -17.94
N SER A 105 -12.18 14.50 -17.38
CA SER A 105 -10.97 13.95 -16.79
C SER A 105 -10.53 14.73 -15.54
N ALA A 106 -9.83 14.03 -14.64
CA ALA A 106 -9.19 14.65 -13.48
C ALA A 106 -7.77 14.13 -13.40
N VAL A 107 -6.83 15.06 -13.26
CA VAL A 107 -5.39 14.83 -13.27
C VAL A 107 -4.78 15.51 -12.05
N TYR A 108 -3.94 14.77 -11.33
CA TYR A 108 -3.20 15.25 -10.19
C TYR A 108 -1.72 14.91 -10.31
N SER A 109 -0.87 15.86 -9.94
CA SER A 109 0.53 15.62 -9.59
C SER A 109 0.74 16.10 -8.17
N ALA A 110 1.42 15.30 -7.35
CA ALA A 110 1.67 15.66 -5.96
C ALA A 110 3.02 15.16 -5.48
N ARG A 111 3.60 15.89 -4.55
CA ARG A 111 4.80 15.51 -3.82
C ARG A 111 4.45 14.83 -2.51
N LEU A 112 5.14 13.72 -2.24
CA LEU A 112 4.96 12.94 -1.03
C LEU A 112 5.77 13.48 0.14
N TYR A 113 5.24 13.32 1.35
CA TYR A 113 5.94 13.67 2.59
C TYR A 113 5.72 12.61 3.68
N LYS A 114 6.81 12.26 4.37
CA LYS A 114 6.81 11.30 5.49
C LYS A 114 7.05 12.01 6.82
N GLN A 115 6.25 11.69 7.83
CA GLN A 115 6.36 12.26 9.18
C GLN A 115 7.44 11.58 10.02
N LYS A 116 7.55 10.24 9.93
CA LYS A 116 8.56 9.47 10.65
C LYS A 116 9.64 8.99 9.69
N ASN A 117 10.90 9.20 10.05
CA ASN A 117 12.03 8.56 9.40
C ASN A 117 12.36 7.26 10.10
N LEU A 118 12.60 6.22 9.32
CA LEU A 118 13.28 5.02 9.79
C LEU A 118 14.77 5.26 9.66
N SER A 119 15.54 4.91 10.69
CA SER A 119 17.00 4.86 10.59
C SER A 119 17.48 3.47 10.20
N LEU A 120 18.57 3.40 9.43
CA LEU A 120 19.18 2.13 9.03
C LEU A 120 19.52 1.26 10.25
N ASN A 121 19.99 1.90 11.32
CA ASN A 121 20.35 1.23 12.58
C ASN A 121 19.14 0.60 13.28
N GLU A 122 17.99 1.29 13.32
CA GLU A 122 16.76 0.72 13.88
C GLU A 122 16.30 -0.51 13.11
N VAL A 123 16.30 -0.42 11.77
CA VAL A 123 15.90 -1.55 10.91
C VAL A 123 16.88 -2.72 11.06
N SER A 124 18.19 -2.45 11.03
CA SER A 124 19.24 -3.46 11.20
C SER A 124 19.08 -4.23 12.50
N LYS A 125 18.97 -3.52 13.63
CA LYS A 125 18.78 -4.15 14.95
C LYS A 125 17.47 -4.93 15.07
N ALA A 126 16.41 -4.47 14.39
CA ALA A 126 15.13 -5.14 14.44
C ALA A 126 15.18 -6.50 13.75
N ILE A 127 15.94 -6.64 12.66
CA ILE A 127 15.99 -7.85 11.83
C ILE A 127 17.20 -8.77 12.12
N GLU A 128 18.27 -8.26 12.75
CA GLU A 128 19.50 -9.01 12.99
C GLU A 128 19.26 -10.33 13.73
N GLY A 129 19.72 -11.43 13.13
CA GLY A 129 19.61 -12.78 13.71
C GLY A 129 18.19 -13.36 13.78
N LYS A 130 17.20 -12.70 13.16
CA LYS A 130 15.79 -13.09 13.20
C LYS A 130 15.29 -13.63 11.87
N LYS A 131 14.18 -14.35 11.90
CA LYS A 131 13.45 -14.81 10.73
C LYS A 131 12.39 -13.81 10.33
N LEU A 132 12.22 -13.61 9.02
CA LEU A 132 11.16 -12.77 8.47
C LEU A 132 10.08 -13.65 7.86
N ILE A 133 8.82 -13.41 8.20
CA ILE A 133 7.65 -14.17 7.73
C ILE A 133 6.67 -13.20 7.06
N LEU A 134 6.33 -13.42 5.79
CA LEU A 134 5.28 -12.63 5.16
C LEU A 134 3.91 -13.08 5.67
N LYS A 135 3.02 -12.12 5.86
CA LYS A 135 1.65 -12.39 6.33
C LYS A 135 0.58 -11.85 5.39
N ILE A 136 0.83 -10.68 4.81
CA ILE A 136 -0.16 -9.98 3.99
C ILE A 136 0.55 -9.31 2.83
N GLU A 137 -0.08 -9.38 1.66
CA GLU A 137 0.24 -8.50 0.55
C GLU A 137 -0.99 -7.66 0.21
N LYS A 138 -0.79 -6.34 0.15
CA LYS A 138 -1.75 -5.37 -0.36
C LYS A 138 -1.22 -4.88 -1.69
N SER A 139 -1.85 -5.27 -2.79
CA SER A 139 -1.47 -4.85 -4.14
C SER A 139 -2.44 -3.83 -4.70
N TYR A 140 -1.91 -2.90 -5.47
CA TYR A 140 -2.65 -1.85 -6.15
C TYR A 140 -2.19 -1.75 -7.59
N SER A 141 -3.12 -1.95 -8.51
CA SER A 141 -2.90 -1.67 -9.92
C SER A 141 -3.31 -0.24 -10.23
N ARG A 142 -2.44 0.52 -10.92
CA ARG A 142 -2.76 1.91 -11.33
C ARG A 142 -3.96 1.99 -12.27
N ASN A 143 -4.26 0.91 -12.97
CA ASN A 143 -5.43 0.82 -13.85
C ASN A 143 -6.74 0.72 -13.04
N PHE A 144 -6.71 0.02 -11.92
CA PHE A 144 -7.85 -0.13 -11.03
C PHE A 144 -7.85 0.96 -9.94
N TRP A 145 -8.97 1.11 -9.24
CA TRP A 145 -9.14 2.10 -8.17
C TRP A 145 -9.36 1.45 -6.80
N LYS A 146 -9.35 0.12 -6.75
CA LYS A 146 -9.48 -0.68 -5.53
C LYS A 146 -8.16 -1.39 -5.26
N MET A 147 -7.79 -1.42 -3.99
CA MET A 147 -6.68 -2.22 -3.49
C MET A 147 -7.13 -3.68 -3.40
N ASN A 148 -6.32 -4.59 -3.93
CA ASN A 148 -6.49 -6.02 -3.72
C ASN A 148 -5.71 -6.41 -2.48
N VAL A 149 -6.33 -7.19 -1.61
CA VAL A 149 -5.69 -7.70 -0.39
C VAL A 149 -5.62 -9.21 -0.50
N THR A 150 -4.40 -9.73 -0.50
CA THR A 150 -4.14 -11.16 -0.50
C THR A 150 -3.52 -11.51 0.85
N LEU A 151 -4.14 -12.43 1.58
CA LEU A 151 -3.52 -13.03 2.75
C LEU A 151 -2.46 -14.02 2.27
N LEU A 152 -1.21 -13.77 2.62
CA LEU A 152 -0.11 -14.67 2.34
C LEU A 152 0.11 -15.52 3.58
N ASN A 153 -0.30 -16.78 3.54
CA ASN A 153 0.04 -17.75 4.58
C ASN A 153 1.38 -18.47 4.30
N ASP A 154 2.13 -17.98 3.32
CA ASP A 154 3.39 -18.59 2.92
C ASP A 154 4.51 -18.17 3.86
N LEU A 155 5.01 -19.15 4.62
CA LEU A 155 6.23 -19.06 5.39
C LEU A 155 7.42 -19.02 4.42
N ILE A 156 7.72 -17.87 3.84
CA ILE A 156 9.00 -17.71 3.14
C ILE A 156 10.05 -17.42 4.21
N ASP A 157 10.81 -18.45 4.56
CA ASP A 157 11.96 -18.34 5.45
C ASP A 157 13.07 -17.56 4.73
N PHE A 158 13.12 -16.25 4.97
CA PHE A 158 14.17 -15.40 4.46
C PHE A 158 15.41 -15.56 5.32
N ASN A 159 16.46 -16.16 4.75
CA ASN A 159 17.78 -16.07 5.35
C ASN A 159 18.30 -14.64 5.11
N LEU A 160 18.40 -13.85 6.19
CA LEU A 160 18.92 -12.48 6.21
C LEU A 160 20.45 -12.45 6.05
N ASP A 161 20.98 -13.10 5.02
CA ASP A 161 22.35 -12.85 4.55
C ASP A 161 22.40 -11.62 3.61
N ALA A 162 21.38 -10.77 3.65
CA ALA A 162 21.20 -9.68 2.70
C ALA A 162 21.51 -8.32 3.34
N PRO A 163 22.36 -7.51 2.70
CA PRO A 163 22.71 -6.20 3.23
C PRO A 163 21.50 -5.26 3.16
N LEU A 164 21.18 -4.60 4.27
CA LEU A 164 20.40 -3.38 4.22
C LEU A 164 21.24 -2.31 3.51
N ARG A 165 20.58 -1.49 2.70
CA ARG A 165 21.22 -0.41 1.95
C ARG A 165 20.40 0.85 2.09
N GLU A 166 21.07 1.99 2.23
CA GLU A 166 20.42 3.29 2.30
C GLU A 166 20.72 4.10 1.04
N GLU A 167 19.68 4.54 0.33
CA GLU A 167 19.81 5.35 -0.88
C GLU A 167 18.79 6.48 -0.86
N ASN A 168 19.25 7.73 -1.02
CA ASN A 168 18.39 8.92 -0.98
C ASN A 168 17.53 8.98 0.32
N GLY A 169 18.14 8.51 1.41
CA GLY A 169 17.55 8.33 2.75
C GLY A 169 16.53 7.19 2.86
N LYS A 170 16.27 6.44 1.80
CA LYS A 170 15.34 5.30 1.83
C LYS A 170 16.14 4.05 2.21
N ILE A 171 15.56 3.22 3.07
CA ILE A 171 16.16 1.95 3.45
C ILE A 171 15.59 0.87 2.55
N PHE A 172 16.46 0.10 1.94
CA PHE A 172 16.07 -1.06 1.15
C PHE A 172 16.59 -2.32 1.81
N ILE A 173 15.74 -3.35 1.78
CA ILE A 173 16.08 -4.70 2.14
C ILE A 173 16.04 -5.54 0.87
N ASP A 174 17.11 -6.28 0.66
CA ASP A 174 17.15 -7.22 -0.43
C ASP A 174 16.73 -8.60 0.06
N ILE A 175 15.79 -9.22 -0.63
CA ILE A 175 15.16 -10.45 -0.19
C ILE A 175 15.38 -11.51 -1.26
N ARG A 176 15.82 -12.70 -0.85
CA ARG A 176 16.01 -13.87 -1.72
C ARG A 176 14.81 -14.79 -1.57
N ASN A 177 14.12 -15.06 -2.67
CA ASN A 177 13.05 -16.05 -2.67
C ASN A 177 13.64 -17.47 -2.68
N ARG A 178 13.24 -18.31 -1.71
CA ARG A 178 13.71 -19.71 -1.62
C ARG A 178 12.90 -20.66 -2.51
N ASN A 179 11.80 -20.21 -3.10
CA ASN A 179 10.87 -21.04 -3.88
C ASN A 179 11.22 -21.18 -5.37
N ASP A 180 12.33 -20.60 -5.86
CA ASP A 180 12.92 -21.04 -7.14
C ASP A 180 13.59 -22.39 -6.92
N SER A 181 12.72 -23.40 -7.01
CA SER A 181 12.91 -24.82 -6.87
C SER A 181 14.29 -25.35 -7.25
N PHE A 182 14.86 -26.14 -6.33
CA PHE A 182 15.47 -27.48 -6.41
C PHE A 182 15.69 -28.22 -7.77
N LYS A 183 15.39 -27.64 -8.93
CA LYS A 183 15.71 -28.17 -10.25
C LYS A 183 16.32 -27.03 -11.07
N GLU A 184 17.62 -27.16 -11.29
CA GLU A 184 18.47 -26.31 -12.12
C GLU A 184 18.93 -24.98 -11.49
N LYS A 185 20.25 -24.94 -11.26
CA LYS A 185 21.02 -23.78 -10.80
C LYS A 185 20.88 -22.62 -11.79
N LYS A 186 19.87 -21.78 -11.62
CA LYS A 186 19.91 -20.37 -12.03
C LYS A 186 19.42 -19.53 -10.86
N TYR A 187 20.40 -19.05 -10.10
CA TYR A 187 20.21 -18.09 -9.02
C TYR A 187 19.90 -16.71 -9.62
N GLU A 188 18.68 -16.49 -10.10
CA GLU A 188 18.28 -15.27 -10.82
C GLU A 188 17.07 -14.63 -10.13
N GLY A 189 17.26 -13.99 -8.98
CA GLY A 189 16.16 -13.25 -8.36
C GLY A 189 16.48 -12.67 -6.99
N LYS A 190 17.34 -11.65 -6.93
CA LYS A 190 17.45 -10.79 -5.75
C LYS A 190 16.44 -9.67 -5.94
N GLU A 191 15.38 -9.65 -5.15
CA GLU A 191 14.37 -8.59 -5.20
C GLU A 191 14.64 -7.55 -4.11
N SER A 192 14.62 -6.27 -4.47
CA SER A 192 14.86 -5.16 -3.53
C SER A 192 13.55 -4.52 -3.13
N TYR A 193 13.38 -4.25 -1.83
CA TYR A 193 12.16 -3.72 -1.26
C TYR A 193 12.45 -2.50 -0.39
N GLU A 194 11.67 -1.43 -0.54
CA GLU A 194 11.77 -0.25 0.35
C GLU A 194 11.12 -0.57 1.70
N VAL A 195 11.80 -0.34 2.81
CA VAL A 195 11.20 -0.45 4.15
C VAL A 195 10.38 0.80 4.44
N ILE A 196 9.08 0.61 4.61
CA ILE A 196 8.09 1.68 4.76
C ILE A 196 7.81 2.00 6.23
N ALA A 197 7.60 0.96 7.04
CA ALA A 197 7.28 1.11 8.45
C ALA A 197 7.88 -0.05 9.25
N LEU A 198 8.16 0.22 10.52
CA LEU A 198 8.69 -0.75 11.47
C LEU A 198 8.13 -0.42 12.86
N GLU A 199 7.51 -1.41 13.47
CA GLU A 199 6.98 -1.31 14.84
C GLU A 199 7.04 -2.68 15.53
N GLY A 200 7.79 -2.74 16.64
CA GLY A 200 7.99 -3.96 17.39
C GLY A 200 8.56 -5.08 16.53
N ASN A 201 7.80 -6.15 16.37
CA ASN A 201 8.15 -7.32 15.55
C ASN A 201 7.47 -7.32 14.17
N ARG A 202 6.99 -6.17 13.70
CA ARG A 202 6.28 -6.06 12.42
C ARG A 202 6.94 -5.01 11.54
N MET A 203 7.03 -5.30 10.26
CA MET A 203 7.63 -4.45 9.25
C MET A 203 6.73 -4.39 8.02
N LEU A 204 6.65 -3.21 7.38
CA LEU A 204 6.06 -3.07 6.06
C LEU A 204 7.16 -2.79 5.05
N ILE A 205 7.11 -3.51 3.95
CA ILE A 205 8.02 -3.31 2.82
C ILE A 205 7.21 -3.03 1.55
N PHE A 206 7.76 -2.21 0.67
CA PHE A 206 7.14 -1.79 -0.58
C PHE A 206 7.93 -2.34 -1.77
N LYS A 207 7.19 -2.89 -2.72
CA LYS A 207 7.67 -3.33 -4.04
C LYS A 207 7.00 -2.49 -5.11
N GLY A 208 7.80 -1.70 -5.83
CA GLY A 208 7.37 -1.08 -7.08
C GLY A 208 7.67 -2.02 -8.24
N ASP A 209 6.76 -2.12 -9.20
CA ASP A 209 7.06 -2.69 -10.51
C ASP A 209 7.92 -1.70 -11.33
N ASP A 210 8.92 -2.21 -12.05
CA ASP A 210 9.79 -1.45 -12.95
C ASP A 210 9.02 -0.73 -14.06
N LEU A 211 7.89 -1.31 -14.49
CA LEU A 211 6.96 -0.72 -15.46
C LEU A 211 5.95 0.22 -14.79
N GLY A 212 5.97 0.31 -13.46
CA GLY A 212 5.07 1.13 -12.66
C GLY A 212 3.60 0.79 -12.85
N THR A 213 3.27 -0.46 -13.19
CA THR A 213 1.87 -0.88 -13.45
C THR A 213 1.17 -1.37 -12.19
N SER A 214 1.94 -1.93 -11.26
CA SER A 214 1.48 -2.41 -9.96
C SER A 214 2.43 -1.98 -8.85
N ASN A 215 1.86 -1.77 -7.67
CA ASN A 215 2.58 -1.47 -6.45
C ASN A 215 2.08 -2.43 -5.38
N SER A 216 2.98 -3.04 -4.63
CA SER A 216 2.64 -3.95 -3.53
C SER A 216 3.24 -3.47 -2.21
N LEU A 217 2.44 -3.54 -1.16
CA LEU A 217 2.87 -3.36 0.22
C LEU A 217 2.73 -4.70 0.94
N ILE A 218 3.82 -5.16 1.53
CA ILE A 218 3.93 -6.48 2.14
C ILE A 218 4.15 -6.32 3.64
N GLY A 219 3.30 -6.97 4.43
CA GLY A 219 3.43 -7.09 5.87
C GLY A 219 4.30 -8.28 6.25
N ILE A 220 5.35 -8.00 7.03
CA ILE A 220 6.32 -8.96 7.55
C ILE A 220 6.23 -9.02 9.07
N GLU A 221 6.20 -10.23 9.61
CA GLU A 221 6.44 -10.54 11.02
C GLU A 221 7.89 -10.97 11.21
N ILE A 222 8.54 -10.46 12.25
CA ILE A 222 9.93 -10.70 12.61
C ILE A 222 9.94 -11.64 13.84
N GLN A 223 10.63 -12.78 13.76
CA GLN A 223 10.69 -13.80 14.81
C GLN A 223 12.12 -14.14 15.24
#